data_AF-H1W294-F1
#
_entry.id   AF-H1W294-F1
#
_cell.length_a   1.000
_cell.length_b   1.000
_cell.length_c   1.000
_cell.angle_alpha   90.00
_cell.angle_beta   90.00
_cell.angle_gamma   90.00
#
_symmetry.space_group_name_H-M   'P 1'
#
loop_
_entity.id
_entity.type
_entity.pdbx_description
1 polymer ?
#
loop_
_entity_poly.entity_id
_entity_poly.type
_entity_poly.pdbx_seq_one_letter_code
_entity_poly.pdbx_strand_id
1 'polypeptide(L)'
;MKLSYRLSSLVRKSIVSSPDTFRKAIMAVWPEADGRSRQISALRADQDAWVVCESHGHDGWNASIQVVQYNCCTGLLLVDSRPLGKLPKPPEHTAVLSELFGDQALLTRPSDMPGMDYTLTVRPKGYRIDVAYDSGSIVIRAIKGQQWLQYIQRNVFRSETSWDLPGPLLDGCLHWLDLRSGKVFISYAADIWNISHRNWTINTHQKTCSRPGSFGNDRIVDTYSPLFNRVARIFHGFETRPNLLVFQPPSKHLQVEIKRLQLLFYVNARQLLESPQLGSEIDLDQDVGTWYGLESKLVFRNPRDPQQRSILIPMGPLETKRERDNLVVRITPNGDYAKFVINKHLGRIESTPEQLLLYMKAQLHAYTSSIFPDPLTGRTGTEEALQWLSSGACQPWSPLRVGSTNVLARIAQLTPRHEYYPADLKVMKTDHWSENLTESVQHERFRPLVEQIMAISAELQTFALID
;
A
#
# COMPACT_ATOMS: atom_id res chain seq x y z
N MET A 1 -20.31 -9.30 56.91
CA MET A 1 -18.87 -8.93 56.86
C MET A 1 -18.16 -10.01 56.04
N LYS A 2 -17.66 -9.68 54.84
CA LYS A 2 -17.09 -10.67 53.89
C LYS A 2 -15.92 -11.43 54.55
N LEU A 3 -15.84 -12.75 54.30
CA LEU A 3 -14.79 -13.64 54.81
C LEU A 3 -13.37 -13.09 54.58
N SER A 4 -13.15 -12.38 53.46
CA SER A 4 -11.89 -11.72 53.12
C SER A 4 -11.41 -10.70 54.17
N TYR A 5 -12.32 -9.93 54.76
CA TYR A 5 -11.97 -8.94 55.79
C TYR A 5 -11.55 -9.62 57.10
N ARG A 6 -12.23 -10.71 57.48
CA ARG A 6 -11.92 -11.50 58.68
C ARG A 6 -10.57 -12.23 58.56
N LEU A 7 -10.22 -12.70 57.37
CA LEU A 7 -8.97 -13.43 57.11
C LEU A 7 -7.79 -12.53 56.72
N SER A 8 -8.03 -11.24 56.48
CA SER A 8 -7.03 -10.29 55.98
C SER A 8 -5.76 -10.24 56.84
N SER A 9 -5.90 -10.27 58.16
CA SER A 9 -4.76 -10.26 59.09
C SER A 9 -3.92 -11.53 59.03
N LEU A 10 -4.55 -12.68 58.81
CA LEU A 10 -3.87 -13.98 58.70
C LEU A 10 -3.16 -14.09 57.34
N VAL A 11 -3.84 -13.72 56.25
CA VAL A 11 -3.28 -13.70 54.90
C VAL A 11 -2.08 -12.75 54.82
N ARG A 12 -2.21 -11.54 55.37
CA ARG A 12 -1.11 -10.55 55.40
C ARG A 12 0.13 -11.08 56.13
N LYS A 13 -0.06 -11.71 57.31
CA LYS A 13 1.04 -12.33 58.06
C LYS A 13 1.70 -13.45 57.27
N SER A 14 0.90 -14.30 56.62
CA SER A 14 1.39 -15.41 55.80
C SER A 14 2.17 -14.94 54.57
N ILE A 15 1.75 -13.84 53.94
CA ILE A 15 2.46 -13.23 52.80
C ILE A 15 3.83 -12.72 53.26
N VAL A 16 3.89 -11.97 54.36
CA VAL A 16 5.15 -11.41 54.89
C VAL A 16 6.12 -12.51 55.34
N SER A 17 5.61 -13.61 55.91
CA SER A 17 6.44 -14.77 56.31
C SER A 17 6.95 -15.61 55.14
N SER A 18 6.44 -15.41 53.92
CA SER A 18 6.79 -16.24 52.75
C SER A 18 6.89 -15.41 51.46
N PRO A 19 7.93 -14.56 51.32
CA PRO A 19 8.12 -13.70 50.16
C PRO A 19 8.15 -14.46 48.82
N ASP A 20 8.76 -15.64 48.79
CA ASP A 20 8.84 -16.47 47.57
C ASP A 20 7.48 -16.99 47.11
N THR A 21 6.59 -17.31 48.05
CA THR A 21 5.23 -17.76 47.73
C THR A 21 4.42 -16.60 47.16
N PHE A 22 4.54 -15.41 47.76
CA PHE A 22 3.90 -14.21 47.24
C PHE A 22 4.41 -13.86 45.84
N ARG A 23 5.72 -13.93 45.62
CA ARG A 23 6.36 -13.75 44.31
C ARG A 23 5.74 -14.70 43.27
N LYS A 24 5.68 -15.99 43.55
CA LYS A 24 5.09 -16.99 42.63
C LYS A 24 3.62 -16.72 42.36
N ALA A 25 2.86 -16.25 43.36
CA ALA A 25 1.45 -15.91 43.19
C ALA A 25 1.25 -14.69 42.27
N ILE A 26 2.05 -13.64 42.43
CA ILE A 26 1.95 -12.44 41.57
C ILE A 26 2.39 -12.72 40.13
N MET A 27 3.22 -13.74 39.87
CA MET A 27 3.62 -14.12 38.50
C MET A 27 2.44 -14.45 37.59
N ALA A 28 1.32 -14.92 38.14
CA ALA A 28 0.13 -15.25 37.36
C ALA A 28 -0.48 -14.02 36.64
N VAL A 29 -0.35 -12.83 37.24
CA VAL A 29 -0.89 -11.57 36.71
C VAL A 29 0.21 -10.58 36.30
N TRP A 30 1.42 -10.77 36.84
CA TRP A 30 2.59 -9.95 36.58
C TRP A 30 3.83 -10.83 36.33
N PRO A 31 3.95 -11.41 35.12
CA PRO A 31 5.02 -12.32 34.75
C PRO A 31 6.42 -11.69 34.87
N GLU A 32 7.42 -12.54 35.07
CA GLU A 32 8.83 -12.15 35.11
C GLU A 32 9.45 -12.10 33.71
N ALA A 33 10.63 -11.50 33.58
CA ALA A 33 11.41 -11.63 32.36
C ALA A 33 12.00 -13.04 32.21
N ASP A 34 12.15 -13.48 30.96
CA ASP A 34 12.63 -14.83 30.67
C ASP A 34 14.01 -15.05 31.27
N GLY A 35 14.13 -16.07 32.13
CA GLY A 35 15.38 -16.48 32.76
C GLY A 35 15.85 -15.60 33.93
N ARG A 36 15.06 -14.61 34.40
CA ARG A 36 15.44 -13.76 35.54
C ARG A 36 14.31 -13.66 36.56
N SER A 37 14.58 -14.16 37.76
CA SER A 37 13.67 -14.08 38.90
C SER A 37 13.57 -12.65 39.43
N ARG A 38 12.35 -12.14 39.64
CA ARG A 38 12.14 -10.85 40.31
C ARG A 38 12.65 -10.96 41.74
N GLN A 39 13.52 -10.06 42.13
CA GLN A 39 13.96 -9.95 43.52
C GLN A 39 13.00 -9.02 44.26
N ILE A 40 12.35 -9.57 45.28
CA ILE A 40 11.49 -8.83 46.19
C ILE A 40 12.27 -8.51 47.45
N SER A 41 12.35 -7.23 47.82
CA SER A 41 12.93 -6.75 49.07
C SER A 41 11.92 -5.96 49.89
N ALA A 42 12.22 -5.72 51.16
CA ALA A 42 11.45 -4.85 52.04
C ALA A 42 9.94 -5.18 52.14
N LEU A 43 9.57 -6.47 52.00
CA LEU A 43 8.19 -6.94 52.10
C LEU A 43 7.66 -6.71 53.51
N ARG A 44 6.65 -5.85 53.62
CA ARG A 44 6.07 -5.42 54.90
C ARG A 44 4.56 -5.34 54.83
N ALA A 45 3.94 -5.54 55.97
CA ALA A 45 2.53 -5.25 56.18
C ALA A 45 2.36 -3.73 56.34
N ASP A 46 1.37 -3.16 55.66
CA ASP A 46 0.98 -1.75 55.78
C ASP A 46 -0.45 -1.64 56.33
N GLN A 47 -0.91 -0.42 56.60
CA GLN A 47 -2.26 -0.14 57.09
C GLN A 47 -3.33 -0.61 56.08
N ASP A 48 -4.58 -0.77 56.52
CA ASP A 48 -5.75 -1.07 55.66
C ASP A 48 -5.64 -2.32 54.76
N ALA A 49 -5.04 -3.39 55.31
CA ALA A 49 -4.88 -4.70 54.64
C ALA A 49 -3.98 -4.68 53.40
N TRP A 50 -3.07 -3.71 53.30
CA TRP A 50 -2.04 -3.67 52.27
C TRP A 50 -0.77 -4.42 52.67
N VAL A 51 -0.11 -4.98 51.66
CA VAL A 51 1.26 -5.48 51.72
C VAL A 51 2.06 -4.69 50.70
N VAL A 52 3.22 -4.18 51.12
CA VAL A 52 4.11 -3.39 50.27
C VAL A 52 5.46 -4.07 50.18
N CYS A 53 6.01 -4.14 48.98
CA CYS A 53 7.39 -4.53 48.77
C CYS A 53 8.04 -3.74 47.65
N GLU A 54 9.37 -3.85 47.58
CA GLU A 54 10.17 -3.31 46.52
C GLU A 54 10.57 -4.45 45.58
N SER A 55 10.40 -4.20 44.28
CA SER A 55 10.79 -5.10 43.21
C SER A 55 11.96 -4.49 42.45
N HIS A 56 13.06 -5.23 42.34
CA HIS A 56 14.20 -4.82 41.53
C HIS A 56 14.03 -5.31 40.10
N GLY A 57 13.56 -4.42 39.22
CA GLY A 57 13.42 -4.70 37.78
C GLY A 57 14.78 -4.87 37.11
N HIS A 58 14.94 -5.93 36.31
CA HIS A 58 16.17 -6.22 35.57
C HIS A 58 15.96 -6.18 34.05
N ASP A 59 14.88 -5.57 33.60
CA ASP A 59 14.37 -5.71 32.25
C ASP A 59 14.77 -4.53 31.34
N GLY A 60 15.53 -3.54 31.85
CA GLY A 60 15.83 -2.26 31.19
C GLY A 60 17.29 -1.77 31.32
N TRP A 61 17.54 -0.48 31.00
CA TRP A 61 18.89 0.13 30.89
C TRP A 61 19.58 0.26 32.26
N ASN A 62 18.78 0.50 33.31
CA ASN A 62 19.21 0.62 34.70
C ASN A 62 18.30 -0.24 35.57
N ALA A 63 18.83 -0.76 36.68
CA ALA A 63 18.00 -1.33 37.74
C ALA A 63 17.12 -0.23 38.31
N SER A 64 15.81 -0.33 38.10
CA SER A 64 14.83 0.54 38.74
C SER A 64 14.09 -0.25 39.81
N ILE A 65 13.91 0.40 40.95
CA ILE A 65 13.12 -0.14 42.05
C ILE A 65 11.67 0.26 41.80
N GLN A 66 10.79 -0.72 41.71
CA GLN A 66 9.35 -0.51 41.61
C GLN A 66 8.69 -0.86 42.94
N VAL A 67 7.74 -0.03 43.39
CA VAL A 67 6.98 -0.28 44.61
C VAL A 67 5.74 -1.09 44.27
N VAL A 68 5.61 -2.26 44.87
CA VAL A 68 4.49 -3.18 44.68
C VAL A 68 3.58 -3.09 45.88
N GLN A 69 2.29 -2.88 45.67
CA GLN A 69 1.30 -2.80 46.72
C GLN A 69 0.18 -3.78 46.43
N TYR A 70 -0.11 -4.69 47.37
CA TYR A 70 -1.18 -5.68 47.24
C TYR A 70 -2.19 -5.56 48.38
N ASN A 71 -3.45 -5.36 48.04
CA ASN A 71 -4.53 -5.33 49.02
C ASN A 71 -5.13 -6.72 49.22
N CYS A 72 -4.98 -7.26 50.43
CA CYS A 72 -5.38 -8.61 50.79
C CYS A 72 -6.91 -8.78 50.86
N CYS A 73 -7.67 -7.69 51.00
CA CYS A 73 -9.13 -7.72 51.09
C CYS A 73 -9.81 -7.63 49.71
N THR A 74 -9.27 -6.79 48.82
CA THR A 74 -9.85 -6.52 47.50
C THR A 74 -9.18 -7.30 46.37
N GLY A 75 -7.97 -7.82 46.59
CA GLY A 75 -7.15 -8.47 45.56
C GLY A 75 -6.47 -7.50 44.59
N LEU A 76 -6.56 -6.19 44.85
CA LEU A 76 -5.95 -5.16 44.00
C LEU A 76 -4.42 -5.21 44.11
N LEU A 77 -3.76 -5.33 42.95
CA LEU A 77 -2.30 -5.25 42.81
C LEU A 77 -1.94 -3.96 42.08
N LEU A 78 -1.13 -3.13 42.73
CA LEU A 78 -0.59 -1.90 42.18
C LEU A 78 0.93 -2.03 42.04
N VAL A 79 1.47 -1.43 40.98
CA VAL A 79 2.89 -1.23 40.78
C VAL A 79 3.10 0.27 40.58
N ASP A 80 3.98 0.89 41.37
CA ASP A 80 4.21 2.33 41.39
C ASP A 80 2.88 3.13 41.50
N SER A 81 2.01 2.67 42.41
CA SER A 81 0.65 3.21 42.65
C SER A 81 -0.33 3.14 41.47
N ARG A 82 -0.01 2.38 40.40
CA ARG A 82 -0.87 2.19 39.23
C ARG A 82 -1.38 0.74 39.14
N PRO A 83 -2.66 0.52 38.77
CA PRO A 83 -3.21 -0.83 38.62
C PRO A 83 -2.66 -1.54 37.38
N LEU A 84 -2.61 -2.86 37.44
CA LEU A 84 -2.49 -3.69 36.25
C LEU A 84 -3.81 -3.64 35.46
N GLY A 85 -3.76 -3.52 34.14
CA GLY A 85 -4.97 -3.24 33.37
C GLY A 85 -4.83 -3.40 31.87
N LYS A 86 -5.75 -2.78 31.14
CA LYS A 86 -5.66 -2.67 29.68
C LYS A 86 -4.93 -1.38 29.32
N LEU A 87 -4.15 -1.41 28.24
CA LEU A 87 -3.56 -0.21 27.66
C LEU A 87 -4.69 0.78 27.33
N PRO A 88 -4.63 2.02 27.81
CA PRO A 88 -5.51 3.07 27.33
C PRO A 88 -5.39 3.18 25.81
N LYS A 89 -6.51 3.19 25.07
CA LYS A 89 -6.50 3.36 23.62
C LYS A 89 -7.19 4.67 23.25
N PRO A 90 -6.48 5.81 23.31
CA PRO A 90 -7.03 7.06 22.80
C PRO A 90 -7.42 6.92 21.32
N PRO A 91 -8.52 7.53 20.86
CA PRO A 91 -8.96 7.44 19.47
C PRO A 91 -7.86 7.75 18.46
N GLU A 92 -7.04 8.77 18.72
CA GLU A 92 -5.92 9.24 17.90
C GLU A 92 -4.78 8.21 17.71
N HIS A 93 -4.67 7.22 18.59
CA HIS A 93 -3.60 6.20 18.53
C HIS A 93 -4.10 4.81 18.19
N THR A 94 -5.42 4.66 18.00
CA THR A 94 -6.04 3.36 17.73
C THR A 94 -5.51 2.74 16.44
N ALA A 95 -5.33 3.53 15.37
CA ALA A 95 -4.81 3.04 14.10
C ALA A 95 -3.40 2.44 14.22
N VAL A 96 -2.49 3.11 14.93
CA VAL A 96 -1.10 2.65 15.13
C VAL A 96 -1.07 1.37 15.97
N LEU A 97 -1.87 1.31 17.03
CA LEU A 97 -1.95 0.14 17.90
C LEU A 97 -2.58 -1.07 17.20
N SER A 98 -3.63 -0.86 16.41
CA SER A 98 -4.25 -1.91 15.59
C SER A 98 -3.30 -2.39 14.48
N GLU A 99 -2.49 -1.51 13.88
CA GLU A 99 -1.50 -1.91 12.88
C GLU A 99 -0.40 -2.81 13.48
N LEU A 100 0.06 -2.51 14.70
CA LEU A 100 1.14 -3.27 15.36
C LEU A 100 0.67 -4.58 16.00
N PHE A 101 -0.54 -4.59 16.57
CA PHE A 101 -1.01 -5.67 17.43
C PHE A 101 -2.35 -6.28 17.01
N GLY A 102 -3.03 -5.75 15.98
CA GLY A 102 -4.38 -6.15 15.61
C GLY A 102 -5.43 -5.79 16.66
N ASP A 103 -6.61 -6.40 16.55
CA ASP A 103 -7.77 -6.07 17.39
C ASP A 103 -7.78 -6.72 18.78
N GLN A 104 -6.61 -7.13 19.29
CA GLN A 104 -6.51 -7.75 20.59
C GLN A 104 -6.56 -6.74 21.75
N ALA A 105 -7.01 -7.23 22.91
CA ALA A 105 -6.92 -6.50 24.17
C ALA A 105 -5.46 -6.53 24.68
N LEU A 106 -4.84 -5.35 24.76
CA LEU A 106 -3.46 -5.22 25.24
C LEU A 106 -3.47 -5.08 26.75
N LEU A 107 -3.07 -6.12 27.46
CA LEU A 107 -2.86 -6.06 28.90
C LEU A 107 -1.50 -5.41 29.19
N THR A 108 -1.48 -4.59 30.24
CA THR A 108 -0.34 -3.73 30.58
C THR A 108 -0.03 -3.76 32.06
N ARG A 109 1.24 -3.51 32.32
CA ARG A 109 1.78 -3.16 33.63
C ARG A 109 2.50 -1.81 33.55
N PRO A 110 2.72 -1.12 34.67
CA PRO A 110 3.60 0.05 34.71
C PRO A 110 5.01 -0.30 34.23
N SER A 111 5.57 0.55 33.37
CA SER A 111 6.90 0.33 32.81
C SER A 111 7.98 0.67 33.82
N ASP A 112 9.02 -0.17 33.88
CA ASP A 112 10.24 0.07 34.64
C ASP A 112 11.29 0.88 33.83
N MET A 113 10.96 1.23 32.57
CA MET A 113 11.83 1.95 31.65
C MET A 113 11.63 3.47 31.79
N PRO A 114 12.73 4.24 31.96
CA PRO A 114 12.64 5.69 32.00
C PRO A 114 11.98 6.28 30.74
N GLY A 115 10.99 7.15 30.95
CA GLY A 115 10.23 7.80 29.88
C GLY A 115 9.14 6.92 29.24
N MET A 116 8.78 5.80 29.85
CA MET A 116 7.69 4.93 29.42
C MET A 116 6.62 4.80 30.50
N ASP A 117 5.36 4.66 30.08
CA ASP A 117 4.23 4.53 31.00
C ASP A 117 3.86 3.08 31.26
N TYR A 118 3.83 2.27 30.20
CA TYR A 118 3.28 0.92 30.22
C TYR A 118 4.23 -0.08 29.55
N THR A 119 4.34 -1.28 30.10
CA THR A 119 4.88 -2.46 29.41
C THR A 119 3.75 -3.39 29.04
N LEU A 120 3.71 -3.86 27.80
CA LEU A 120 2.73 -4.84 27.37
C LEU A 120 3.09 -6.24 27.89
N THR A 121 2.08 -7.04 28.23
CA THR A 121 2.31 -8.45 28.59
C THR A 121 2.57 -9.34 27.36
N VAL A 122 2.05 -8.94 26.19
CA VAL A 122 2.32 -9.63 24.93
C VAL A 122 3.78 -9.43 24.52
N ARG A 123 4.43 -10.52 24.07
CA ARG A 123 5.83 -10.53 23.64
C ARG A 123 5.98 -11.07 22.22
N PRO A 124 5.57 -10.30 21.19
CA PRO A 124 5.64 -10.78 19.81
C PRO A 124 7.09 -11.08 19.43
N LYS A 125 7.35 -12.31 18.93
CA LYS A 125 8.70 -12.82 18.62
C LYS A 125 9.73 -12.61 19.76
N GLY A 126 9.29 -12.56 21.01
CA GLY A 126 10.15 -12.37 22.19
C GLY A 126 10.61 -10.93 22.43
N TYR A 127 10.01 -9.93 21.76
CA TYR A 127 10.25 -8.52 22.09
C TYR A 127 9.46 -8.10 23.34
N ARG A 128 10.13 -7.43 24.27
CA ARG A 128 9.46 -6.65 25.31
C ARG A 128 9.00 -5.34 24.68
N ILE A 129 7.74 -4.98 24.89
CA ILE A 129 7.15 -3.75 24.34
C ILE A 129 6.82 -2.77 25.45
N ASP A 130 7.30 -1.54 25.33
CA ASP A 130 6.99 -0.43 26.22
C ASP A 130 6.33 0.71 25.44
N VAL A 131 5.35 1.36 26.06
CA VAL A 131 4.51 2.40 25.46
C VAL A 131 4.47 3.61 26.39
N ALA A 132 4.66 4.80 25.83
CA ALA A 132 4.45 6.08 26.50
C ALA A 132 3.46 6.94 25.71
N TYR A 133 2.73 7.79 26.41
CA TYR A 133 1.95 8.87 25.80
C TYR A 133 2.56 10.21 26.18
N ASP A 134 2.99 11.00 25.20
CA ASP A 134 3.55 12.34 25.41
C ASP A 134 2.75 13.36 24.60
N SER A 135 1.95 14.18 25.28
CA SER A 135 1.36 15.41 24.74
C SER A 135 0.69 15.26 23.35
N GLY A 136 -0.03 14.14 23.13
CA GLY A 136 -0.70 13.82 21.86
C GLY A 136 0.10 12.94 20.90
N SER A 137 1.27 12.44 21.32
CA SER A 137 2.08 11.47 20.59
C SER A 137 2.22 10.15 21.35
N ILE A 138 2.44 9.07 20.61
CA ILE A 138 2.67 7.73 21.16
C ILE A 138 4.11 7.31 20.86
N VAL A 139 4.84 6.91 21.90
CA VAL A 139 6.18 6.34 21.77
C VAL A 139 6.08 4.85 22.06
N ILE A 140 6.49 4.01 21.11
CA ILE A 140 6.51 2.55 21.27
C ILE A 140 7.94 2.08 21.12
N ARG A 141 8.45 1.38 22.13
CA ARG A 141 9.77 0.74 22.10
C ARG A 141 9.65 -0.77 22.15
N ALA A 142 10.51 -1.44 21.39
CA ALA A 142 10.63 -2.89 21.36
C ALA A 142 12.08 -3.28 21.67
N ILE A 143 12.26 -4.11 22.70
CA ILE A 143 13.59 -4.54 23.17
C ILE A 143 13.72 -6.06 23.10
N LYS A 144 14.81 -6.51 22.50
CA LYS A 144 15.22 -7.92 22.48
C LYS A 144 16.74 -8.03 22.46
N GLY A 145 17.33 -8.51 23.55
CA GLY A 145 18.78 -8.61 23.69
C GLY A 145 19.46 -7.26 23.50
N GLN A 146 20.26 -7.12 22.44
CA GLN A 146 20.98 -5.88 22.11
C GLN A 146 20.20 -4.93 21.17
N GLN A 147 19.03 -5.34 20.66
CA GLN A 147 18.19 -4.51 19.78
C GLN A 147 17.27 -3.62 20.61
N TRP A 148 17.41 -2.30 20.42
CA TRP A 148 16.71 -1.26 21.17
C TRP A 148 15.94 -0.39 20.20
N LEU A 149 14.74 -0.82 19.87
CA LEU A 149 14.01 -0.30 18.74
C LEU A 149 12.94 0.69 19.21
N GLN A 150 12.79 1.79 18.49
CA GLN A 150 11.68 2.71 18.61
C GLN A 150 10.89 2.70 17.30
N TYR A 151 9.58 2.56 17.41
CA TYR A 151 8.69 2.66 16.27
C TYR A 151 8.68 4.09 15.72
N ILE A 152 8.83 4.22 14.41
CA ILE A 152 8.75 5.47 13.66
C ILE A 152 7.53 5.39 12.75
N GLN A 153 6.64 6.38 12.86
CA GLN A 153 5.46 6.45 12.01
C GLN A 153 5.83 6.78 10.56
N ARG A 154 5.12 6.17 9.60
CA ARG A 154 5.37 6.34 8.15
C ARG A 154 5.26 7.79 7.66
N ASN A 155 4.44 8.62 8.32
CA ASN A 155 4.27 10.04 8.02
C ASN A 155 5.54 10.87 8.25
N VAL A 156 6.51 10.37 9.02
CA VAL A 156 7.82 11.02 9.18
C VAL A 156 8.59 11.06 7.86
N PHE A 157 8.40 10.06 7.00
CA PHE A 157 9.11 9.93 5.72
C PHE A 157 8.33 10.50 4.54
N ARG A 158 7.09 10.98 4.77
CA ARG A 158 6.18 11.45 3.74
C ARG A 158 5.25 12.54 4.27
N SER A 159 5.33 13.71 3.66
CA SER A 159 4.32 14.78 3.77
C SER A 159 3.53 14.91 2.47
N GLU A 160 2.61 15.87 2.41
CA GLU A 160 1.89 16.19 1.17
C GLU A 160 2.83 16.64 0.03
N THR A 161 3.95 17.28 0.38
CA THR A 161 4.88 17.89 -0.57
C THR A 161 6.25 17.22 -0.62
N SER A 162 6.58 16.33 0.32
CA SER A 162 7.90 15.69 0.44
C SER A 162 7.82 14.17 0.62
N TRP A 163 8.74 13.45 0.00
CA TRP A 163 8.78 11.99 -0.07
C TRP A 163 10.22 11.50 0.06
N ASP A 164 10.67 11.25 1.29
CA ASP A 164 12.05 10.84 1.56
C ASP A 164 12.27 9.36 1.24
N LEU A 165 11.20 8.55 1.33
CA LEU A 165 11.20 7.16 0.92
C LEU A 165 10.15 6.92 -0.18
N PRO A 166 10.43 6.02 -1.14
CA PRO A 166 9.45 5.59 -2.12
C PRO A 166 8.35 4.75 -1.46
N GLY A 167 7.15 4.78 -2.04
CA GLY A 167 5.94 4.07 -1.60
C GLY A 167 6.15 2.59 -1.29
N PRO A 168 6.89 1.80 -2.10
CA PRO A 168 7.19 0.40 -1.79
C PRO A 168 7.93 0.14 -0.46
N LEU A 169 8.49 1.19 0.17
CA LEU A 169 9.16 1.15 1.47
C LEU A 169 8.36 1.86 2.58
N LEU A 170 7.14 2.31 2.28
CA LEU A 170 6.22 3.00 3.19
C LEU A 170 4.91 2.22 3.32
N ASP A 171 4.28 1.91 2.19
CA ASP A 171 2.98 1.28 2.13
C ASP A 171 3.09 -0.19 2.54
N GLY A 172 2.38 -0.58 3.61
CA GLY A 172 2.50 -1.92 4.19
C GLY A 172 3.86 -2.19 4.85
N CYS A 173 4.58 -1.15 5.25
CA CYS A 173 5.85 -1.23 5.97
C CYS A 173 5.77 -0.56 7.35
N LEU A 174 6.54 -1.10 8.29
CA LEU A 174 6.80 -0.49 9.60
C LEU A 174 8.28 -0.20 9.76
N HIS A 175 8.59 0.90 10.45
CA HIS A 175 9.93 1.44 10.55
C HIS A 175 10.39 1.42 12.01
N TRP A 176 11.52 0.75 12.25
CA TRP A 176 12.07 0.54 13.60
C TRP A 176 13.45 1.18 13.69
N LEU A 177 13.56 2.30 14.40
CA LEU A 177 14.83 2.96 14.68
C LEU A 177 15.53 2.23 15.84
N ASP A 178 16.68 1.64 15.56
CA ASP A 178 17.61 1.19 16.60
C ASP A 178 18.35 2.39 17.20
N LEU A 179 18.00 2.71 18.45
CA LEU A 179 18.51 3.86 19.19
C LEU A 179 20.01 3.78 19.46
N ARG A 180 20.62 2.59 19.35
CA ARG A 180 22.06 2.42 19.56
C ARG A 180 22.86 2.60 18.29
N SER A 181 22.39 2.02 17.19
CA SER A 181 23.13 2.05 15.92
C SER A 181 22.72 3.21 14.99
N GLY A 182 21.64 3.90 15.30
CA GLY A 182 21.06 4.94 14.44
C GLY A 182 20.46 4.39 13.14
N LYS A 183 20.21 3.07 13.07
CA LYS A 183 19.68 2.41 11.87
C LYS A 183 18.17 2.26 11.95
N VAL A 184 17.46 2.58 10.87
CA VAL A 184 16.03 2.31 10.75
C VAL A 184 15.83 1.06 9.91
N PHE A 185 15.25 0.02 10.52
CA PHE A 185 14.87 -1.20 9.83
C PHE A 185 13.47 -1.08 9.25
N ILE A 186 13.31 -1.44 7.98
CA ILE A 186 12.01 -1.45 7.30
C ILE A 186 11.49 -2.89 7.30
N SER A 187 10.49 -3.18 8.13
CA SER A 187 9.79 -4.47 8.18
C SER A 187 8.51 -4.44 7.35
N TYR A 188 8.12 -5.57 6.77
CA TYR A 188 6.89 -5.69 5.99
C TYR A 188 5.72 -6.17 6.88
N ALA A 189 4.51 -5.72 6.56
CA ALA A 189 3.30 -6.05 7.32
C ALA A 189 3.03 -7.56 7.49
N ALA A 190 3.50 -8.39 6.54
CA ALA A 190 3.38 -9.84 6.63
C ALA A 190 4.13 -10.47 7.83
N ASP A 191 5.21 -9.83 8.31
CA ASP A 191 5.98 -10.28 9.48
C ASP A 191 6.61 -9.07 10.19
N ILE A 192 5.77 -8.24 10.80
CA ILE A 192 6.10 -6.95 11.44
C ILE A 192 7.27 -7.08 12.42
N TRP A 193 7.29 -8.19 13.17
CA TRP A 193 8.21 -8.42 14.27
C TRP A 193 9.50 -9.16 13.84
N ASN A 194 9.64 -9.47 12.56
CA ASN A 194 10.86 -10.01 11.98
C ASN A 194 11.78 -8.88 11.51
N ILE A 195 12.34 -8.20 12.50
CA ILE A 195 13.22 -7.05 12.30
C ILE A 195 14.62 -7.58 12.04
N SER A 196 14.98 -7.58 10.75
CA SER A 196 16.18 -8.22 10.24
C SER A 196 17.01 -7.27 9.39
N HIS A 197 18.33 -7.42 9.46
CA HIS A 197 19.29 -6.73 8.59
C HIS A 197 19.17 -7.12 7.11
N ARG A 198 18.38 -8.15 6.78
CA ARG A 198 18.13 -8.57 5.39
C ARG A 198 17.19 -7.64 4.64
N ASN A 199 16.39 -6.84 5.35
CA ASN A 199 15.50 -5.87 4.73
C ASN A 199 16.22 -4.56 4.42
N TRP A 200 15.52 -3.66 3.71
CA TRP A 200 15.98 -2.29 3.54
C TRP A 200 16.21 -1.63 4.90
N THR A 201 17.39 -1.03 5.04
CA THR A 201 17.84 -0.38 6.27
C THR A 201 18.37 1.00 5.95
N ILE A 202 17.85 2.02 6.63
CA ILE A 202 18.34 3.39 6.55
C ILE A 202 19.42 3.57 7.62
N ASN A 203 20.58 4.06 7.23
CA ASN A 203 21.60 4.53 8.17
C ASN A 203 21.49 6.06 8.25
N THR A 204 21.01 6.57 9.39
CA THR A 204 20.78 8.02 9.56
C THR A 204 22.07 8.82 9.58
N HIS A 205 23.16 8.25 10.12
CA HIS A 205 24.47 8.89 10.15
C HIS A 205 25.08 9.01 8.74
N GLN A 206 24.94 7.95 7.93
CA GLN A 206 25.47 7.93 6.57
C GLN A 206 24.51 8.52 5.53
N LYS A 207 23.26 8.82 5.92
CA LYS A 207 22.18 9.27 5.00
C LYS A 207 22.02 8.35 3.79
N THR A 208 22.09 7.04 4.01
CA THR A 208 21.95 6.02 2.95
C THR A 208 20.89 5.01 3.33
N CYS A 209 20.17 4.47 2.34
CA CYS A 209 19.30 3.32 2.51
C CYS A 209 19.81 2.16 1.66
N SER A 210 19.96 1.00 2.28
CA SER A 210 20.54 -0.18 1.61
C SER A 210 19.95 -1.48 2.11
N ARG A 211 20.01 -2.52 1.27
CA ARG A 211 19.71 -3.92 1.67
C ARG A 211 20.86 -4.84 1.27
N PRO A 212 21.10 -5.95 1.98
CA PRO A 212 22.03 -6.97 1.53
C PRO A 212 21.59 -7.60 0.21
N GLY A 213 22.45 -7.56 -0.79
CA GLY A 213 22.32 -8.28 -2.06
C GLY A 213 23.38 -9.38 -2.18
N SER A 214 23.37 -10.11 -3.31
CA SER A 214 24.25 -11.28 -3.50
C SER A 214 25.75 -10.97 -3.48
N PHE A 215 26.15 -9.77 -3.90
CA PHE A 215 27.56 -9.38 -4.06
C PHE A 215 27.91 -8.09 -3.30
N GLY A 216 27.13 -7.76 -2.27
CA GLY A 216 27.22 -6.51 -1.52
C GLY A 216 25.87 -5.83 -1.39
N ASN A 217 25.85 -4.60 -0.89
CA ASN A 217 24.60 -3.92 -0.57
C ASN A 217 24.02 -3.18 -1.78
N ASP A 218 22.76 -3.44 -2.10
CA ASP A 218 21.97 -2.60 -3.00
C ASP A 218 21.71 -1.26 -2.30
N ARG A 219 21.86 -0.15 -3.02
CA ARG A 219 21.61 1.21 -2.49
C ARG A 219 20.46 1.88 -3.22
N ILE A 220 19.54 2.46 -2.48
CA ILE A 220 18.45 3.27 -3.06
C ILE A 220 19.01 4.55 -3.65
N VAL A 221 18.43 4.94 -4.79
CA VAL A 221 18.63 6.26 -5.39
C VAL A 221 17.64 7.23 -4.74
N ASP A 222 18.18 8.34 -4.24
CA ASP A 222 17.41 9.44 -3.64
C ASP A 222 16.34 9.96 -4.62
N THR A 223 15.09 10.05 -4.14
CA THR A 223 13.89 10.48 -4.88
C THR A 223 13.98 11.91 -5.41
N TYR A 224 14.83 12.75 -4.81
CA TYR A 224 15.09 14.12 -5.26
C TYR A 224 16.28 14.23 -6.22
N SER A 225 17.06 13.16 -6.37
CA SER A 225 18.26 13.21 -7.19
C SER A 225 17.96 13.43 -8.68
N PRO A 226 18.87 14.08 -9.44
CA PRO A 226 18.76 14.18 -10.89
C PRO A 226 18.68 12.82 -11.60
N LEU A 227 19.28 11.77 -11.02
CA LEU A 227 19.19 10.41 -11.55
C LEU A 227 17.76 9.88 -11.45
N PHE A 228 17.15 9.94 -10.26
CA PHE A 228 15.76 9.52 -10.07
C PHE A 228 14.81 10.31 -10.98
N ASN A 229 15.00 11.63 -11.09
CA ASN A 229 14.17 12.48 -11.96
C ASN A 229 14.21 12.05 -13.43
N ARG A 230 15.37 11.64 -13.94
CA ARG A 230 15.51 11.12 -15.31
C ARG A 230 14.78 9.80 -15.48
N VAL A 231 14.95 8.87 -14.54
CA VAL A 231 14.26 7.57 -14.56
C VAL A 231 12.75 7.76 -14.48
N ALA A 232 12.27 8.55 -13.54
CA ALA A 232 10.84 8.78 -13.32
C ALA A 232 10.13 9.39 -14.52
N ARG A 233 10.85 10.18 -15.34
CA ARG A 233 10.30 10.75 -16.58
C ARG A 233 10.01 9.69 -17.64
N ILE A 234 10.78 8.60 -17.67
CA ILE A 234 10.56 7.50 -18.63
C ILE A 234 9.22 6.80 -18.35
N PHE A 235 8.86 6.66 -17.07
CA PHE A 235 7.61 6.05 -16.63
C PHE A 235 6.44 7.04 -16.52
N HIS A 236 6.64 8.30 -16.94
CA HIS A 236 5.60 9.32 -16.84
C HIS A 236 4.35 8.90 -17.62
N GLY A 237 3.17 9.16 -17.05
CA GLY A 237 1.88 8.73 -17.61
C GLY A 237 1.53 7.27 -17.32
N PHE A 238 2.50 6.36 -17.28
CA PHE A 238 2.28 4.94 -16.98
C PHE A 238 2.26 4.64 -15.47
N GLU A 239 3.18 5.21 -14.70
CA GLU A 239 3.26 5.03 -13.25
C GLU A 239 3.64 6.33 -12.54
N THR A 240 3.20 6.45 -11.29
CA THR A 240 3.48 7.60 -10.44
C THR A 240 4.84 7.49 -9.78
N ARG A 241 5.49 8.64 -9.58
CA ARG A 241 6.82 8.74 -8.98
C ARG A 241 6.96 8.02 -7.63
N PRO A 242 5.99 8.12 -6.69
CA PRO A 242 6.12 7.43 -5.40
C PRO A 242 6.20 5.91 -5.52
N ASN A 243 5.64 5.31 -6.57
CA ASN A 243 5.62 3.86 -6.75
C ASN A 243 6.88 3.30 -7.42
N LEU A 244 7.84 4.17 -7.78
CA LEU A 244 9.10 3.76 -8.38
C LEU A 244 10.16 3.54 -7.30
N LEU A 245 10.64 2.32 -7.16
CA LEU A 245 11.80 2.00 -6.34
C LEU A 245 13.03 1.88 -7.24
N VAL A 246 13.89 2.90 -7.23
CA VAL A 246 15.12 2.94 -8.01
C VAL A 246 16.31 2.62 -7.12
N PHE A 247 17.12 1.64 -7.49
CA PHE A 247 18.29 1.24 -6.70
C PHE A 247 19.46 0.77 -7.57
N GLN A 248 20.66 0.91 -7.03
CA GLN A 248 21.91 0.52 -7.65
C GLN A 248 22.51 -0.67 -6.88
N PRO A 249 22.50 -1.88 -7.47
CA PRO A 249 23.25 -3.01 -6.96
C PRO A 249 24.77 -2.76 -7.05
N PRO A 250 25.60 -3.45 -6.25
CA PRO A 250 27.05 -3.22 -6.21
C PRO A 250 27.79 -3.66 -7.49
N SER A 251 27.30 -4.71 -8.15
CA SER A 251 27.95 -5.34 -9.31
C SER A 251 27.05 -5.46 -10.54
N LYS A 252 25.84 -4.89 -10.51
CA LYS A 252 24.88 -4.91 -11.62
C LYS A 252 24.51 -3.49 -12.02
N HIS A 253 23.85 -3.36 -13.16
CA HIS A 253 23.32 -2.08 -13.58
C HIS A 253 22.16 -1.60 -12.70
N LEU A 254 21.87 -0.30 -12.78
CA LEU A 254 20.74 0.35 -12.14
C LEU A 254 19.45 -0.42 -12.38
N GLN A 255 18.64 -0.58 -11.34
CA GLN A 255 17.35 -1.26 -11.41
C GLN A 255 16.21 -0.34 -10.99
N VAL A 256 15.05 -0.58 -11.60
CA VAL A 256 13.79 0.10 -11.29
C VAL A 256 12.75 -0.97 -11.01
N GLU A 257 12.20 -0.97 -9.81
CA GLU A 257 11.17 -1.90 -9.40
C GLU A 257 9.83 -1.15 -9.24
N ILE A 258 8.79 -1.67 -9.90
CA ILE A 258 7.41 -1.24 -9.71
C ILE A 258 6.66 -2.40 -9.05
N LYS A 259 6.80 -2.48 -7.73
CA LYS A 259 6.40 -3.65 -6.93
C LYS A 259 4.95 -4.07 -7.15
N ARG A 260 4.02 -3.10 -7.21
CA ARG A 260 2.59 -3.37 -7.39
C ARG A 260 2.24 -3.97 -8.76
N LEU A 261 3.02 -3.66 -9.79
CA LEU A 261 2.88 -4.25 -11.14
C LEU A 261 3.72 -5.53 -11.30
N GLN A 262 4.49 -5.92 -10.28
CA GLN A 262 5.46 -7.02 -10.33
C GLN A 262 6.48 -6.88 -11.47
N LEU A 263 6.80 -5.64 -11.85
CA LEU A 263 7.76 -5.33 -12.91
C LEU A 263 9.11 -4.93 -12.34
N LEU A 264 10.17 -5.54 -12.87
CA LEU A 264 11.55 -5.14 -12.65
C LEU A 264 12.14 -4.71 -13.98
N PHE A 265 12.89 -3.61 -13.97
CA PHE A 265 13.68 -3.14 -15.08
C PHE A 265 15.14 -3.03 -14.65
N TYR A 266 16.06 -3.30 -15.57
CA TYR A 266 17.48 -3.03 -15.41
C TYR A 266 18.03 -2.33 -16.65
N VAL A 267 19.08 -1.54 -16.49
CA VAL A 267 19.78 -0.96 -17.65
C VAL A 267 20.61 -2.07 -18.32
N ASN A 268 20.32 -2.37 -19.58
CA ASN A 268 21.00 -3.40 -20.35
C ASN A 268 22.28 -2.87 -21.05
N ALA A 269 22.96 -3.74 -21.81
CA ALA A 269 24.19 -3.37 -22.53
C ALA A 269 23.99 -2.25 -23.57
N ARG A 270 22.77 -2.06 -24.07
CA ARG A 270 22.39 -0.98 -24.99
C ARG A 270 22.02 0.33 -24.27
N GLN A 271 22.19 0.40 -22.95
CA GLN A 271 21.78 1.54 -22.12
C GLN A 271 20.26 1.80 -22.11
N LEU A 272 19.46 0.74 -22.34
CA LEU A 272 18.01 0.80 -22.30
C LEU A 272 17.47 0.04 -21.09
N LEU A 273 16.29 0.45 -20.60
CA LEU A 273 15.61 -0.27 -19.53
C LEU A 273 14.92 -1.50 -20.10
N GLU A 274 15.35 -2.67 -19.64
CA GLU A 274 14.83 -3.97 -20.05
C GLU A 274 14.13 -4.67 -18.88
N SER A 275 12.98 -5.27 -19.16
CA SER A 275 12.25 -6.07 -18.17
C SER A 275 12.36 -7.56 -18.47
N PRO A 276 12.91 -8.37 -17.55
CA PRO A 276 12.93 -9.82 -17.67
C PRO A 276 11.52 -10.43 -17.75
N GLN A 277 10.57 -9.88 -16.99
CA GLN A 277 9.18 -10.38 -16.92
C GLN A 277 8.46 -10.20 -18.26
N LEU A 278 8.77 -9.12 -18.98
CA LEU A 278 8.17 -8.83 -20.28
C LEU A 278 8.98 -9.38 -21.46
N GLY A 279 10.24 -9.77 -21.23
CA GLY A 279 11.19 -10.14 -22.28
C GLY A 279 11.41 -9.02 -23.30
N SER A 280 11.28 -7.75 -22.88
CA SER A 280 11.26 -6.58 -23.76
C SER A 280 11.98 -5.39 -23.13
N GLU A 281 12.51 -4.50 -23.96
CA GLU A 281 13.10 -3.23 -23.55
C GLU A 281 12.18 -2.05 -23.89
N ILE A 282 12.25 -0.97 -23.10
CA ILE A 282 11.53 0.26 -23.40
C ILE A 282 12.06 0.82 -24.73
N ASP A 283 11.15 1.08 -25.66
CA ASP A 283 11.49 1.61 -26.96
C ASP A 283 11.82 3.10 -26.87
N LEU A 284 12.82 3.56 -27.63
CA LEU A 284 13.11 4.98 -27.72
C LEU A 284 12.06 5.71 -28.57
N ASP A 285 11.49 5.00 -29.53
CA ASP A 285 10.33 5.44 -30.27
C ASP A 285 9.06 5.10 -29.47
N GLN A 286 8.38 6.12 -28.97
CA GLN A 286 7.10 5.98 -28.26
C GLN A 286 5.89 6.22 -29.18
N ASP A 287 6.10 6.46 -30.48
CA ASP A 287 5.02 6.55 -31.47
C ASP A 287 4.62 5.15 -31.93
N VAL A 288 3.33 4.86 -31.86
CA VAL A 288 2.74 3.57 -32.21
C VAL A 288 1.95 3.64 -33.52
N GLY A 289 1.86 4.82 -34.14
CA GLY A 289 1.09 5.05 -35.36
C GLY A 289 -0.42 5.16 -35.13
N THR A 290 -0.87 5.26 -33.88
CA THR A 290 -2.28 5.43 -33.47
C THR A 290 -2.30 5.94 -32.02
N TRP A 291 -3.48 6.19 -31.46
CA TRP A 291 -3.65 6.66 -30.09
C TRP A 291 -2.94 8.00 -29.79
N TYR A 292 -2.94 8.90 -30.77
CA TYR A 292 -2.43 10.25 -30.57
C TYR A 292 -3.26 10.99 -29.52
N GLY A 293 -2.57 11.61 -28.55
CA GLY A 293 -3.20 12.21 -27.37
C GLY A 293 -3.24 11.31 -26.13
N LEU A 294 -2.98 10.00 -26.25
CA LEU A 294 -2.84 9.13 -25.08
C LEU A 294 -1.47 9.34 -24.40
N GLU A 295 -1.47 9.92 -23.20
CA GLU A 295 -0.25 10.11 -22.40
C GLU A 295 0.09 8.88 -21.55
N SER A 296 -0.92 8.14 -21.09
CA SER A 296 -0.75 7.00 -20.18
C SER A 296 -0.37 5.71 -20.89
N LYS A 297 0.80 5.68 -21.53
CA LYS A 297 1.32 4.49 -22.20
C LYS A 297 2.84 4.39 -22.08
N LEU A 298 3.34 3.16 -22.19
CA LEU A 298 4.77 2.89 -22.33
C LEU A 298 4.99 1.86 -23.43
N VAL A 299 5.77 2.22 -24.44
CA VAL A 299 6.04 1.36 -25.60
C VAL A 299 7.32 0.56 -25.37
N PHE A 300 7.25 -0.71 -25.76
CA PHE A 300 8.28 -1.71 -25.62
C PHE A 300 8.60 -2.34 -26.97
N ARG A 301 9.82 -2.84 -27.11
CA ARG A 301 10.23 -3.66 -28.25
C ARG A 301 10.98 -4.90 -27.81
N ASN A 302 10.93 -5.93 -28.65
CA ASN A 302 11.71 -7.14 -28.43
C ASN A 302 13.21 -6.85 -28.69
N PRO A 303 14.10 -7.21 -27.76
CA PRO A 303 15.54 -6.95 -27.88
C PRO A 303 16.23 -7.72 -29.02
N ARG A 304 15.59 -8.79 -29.53
CA ARG A 304 16.09 -9.63 -30.64
C ARG A 304 15.46 -9.25 -31.98
N ASP A 305 14.23 -8.75 -31.96
CA ASP A 305 13.48 -8.30 -33.14
C ASP A 305 12.81 -6.94 -32.85
N PRO A 306 13.49 -5.81 -33.12
CA PRO A 306 12.96 -4.48 -32.85
C PRO A 306 11.64 -4.14 -33.55
N GLN A 307 11.22 -4.91 -34.57
CA GLN A 307 9.92 -4.70 -35.22
C GLN A 307 8.75 -5.22 -34.37
N GLN A 308 9.00 -6.17 -33.46
CA GLN A 308 8.00 -6.64 -32.50
C GLN A 308 7.87 -5.63 -31.37
N ARG A 309 6.85 -4.78 -31.49
CA ARG A 309 6.55 -3.73 -30.52
C ARG A 309 5.27 -4.04 -29.75
N SER A 310 5.21 -3.60 -28.50
CA SER A 310 4.04 -3.74 -27.63
C SER A 310 3.89 -2.51 -26.74
N ILE A 311 2.71 -2.34 -26.17
CA ILE A 311 2.32 -1.16 -25.40
C ILE A 311 1.79 -1.64 -24.06
N LEU A 312 2.25 -1.04 -22.97
CA LEU A 312 1.61 -1.17 -21.66
C LEU A 312 0.79 0.06 -21.35
N ILE A 313 -0.41 -0.16 -20.84
CA ILE A 313 -1.37 0.90 -20.48
C ILE A 313 -1.94 0.57 -19.09
N PRO A 314 -2.07 1.54 -18.17
CA PRO A 314 -2.71 1.30 -16.88
C PRO A 314 -4.20 0.94 -17.05
N MET A 315 -4.82 0.27 -16.08
CA MET A 315 -6.22 -0.15 -16.15
C MET A 315 -7.19 0.66 -15.26
N GLY A 316 -6.78 1.84 -14.81
CA GLY A 316 -7.64 2.69 -13.99
C GLY A 316 -8.65 3.53 -14.79
N PRO A 317 -9.28 4.51 -14.12
CA PRO A 317 -10.24 5.41 -14.76
C PRO A 317 -9.60 6.26 -15.87
N LEU A 318 -10.35 6.43 -16.97
CA LEU A 318 -9.99 7.32 -18.07
C LEU A 318 -10.46 8.75 -17.77
N GLU A 319 -9.53 9.68 -17.90
CA GLU A 319 -9.69 11.12 -17.75
C GLU A 319 -9.33 11.81 -19.06
N THR A 320 -10.10 12.84 -19.42
CA THR A 320 -9.86 13.62 -20.62
C THR A 320 -9.70 15.09 -20.28
N LYS A 321 -8.83 15.74 -21.04
CA LYS A 321 -8.64 17.18 -20.98
C LYS A 321 -8.55 17.71 -22.41
N ARG A 322 -9.47 18.62 -22.76
CA ARG A 322 -9.39 19.33 -24.03
C ARG A 322 -8.26 20.34 -23.99
N GLU A 323 -7.33 20.24 -24.93
CA GLU A 323 -6.25 21.19 -25.15
C GLU A 323 -6.34 21.74 -26.58
N ARG A 324 -7.01 22.89 -26.71
CA ARG A 324 -7.34 23.52 -28.00
C ARG A 324 -8.14 22.55 -28.89
N ASP A 325 -7.52 22.09 -29.97
CA ASP A 325 -8.10 21.19 -30.96
C ASP A 325 -7.78 19.71 -30.69
N ASN A 326 -6.97 19.42 -29.67
CA ASN A 326 -6.56 18.07 -29.30
C ASN A 326 -7.24 17.61 -28.01
N LEU A 327 -7.46 16.31 -27.89
CA LEU A 327 -7.89 15.68 -26.65
C LEU A 327 -6.71 14.95 -26.01
N VAL A 328 -6.33 15.36 -24.81
CA VAL A 328 -5.36 14.63 -23.99
C VAL A 328 -6.11 13.59 -23.18
N VAL A 329 -5.69 12.33 -23.33
CA VAL A 329 -6.28 11.17 -22.66
C VAL A 329 -5.28 10.63 -21.64
N ARG A 330 -5.72 10.52 -20.39
CA ARG A 330 -4.95 9.99 -19.27
C ARG A 330 -5.71 8.83 -18.64
N ILE A 331 -4.98 7.81 -18.23
CA ILE A 331 -5.52 6.70 -17.47
C ILE A 331 -4.79 6.65 -16.15
N THR A 332 -5.53 6.83 -15.07
CA THR A 332 -4.97 6.94 -13.73
C THR A 332 -4.40 5.58 -13.27
N PRO A 333 -3.12 5.46 -12.91
CA PRO A 333 -2.52 4.17 -12.57
C PRO A 333 -3.09 3.55 -11.29
N ASN A 334 -3.83 2.45 -11.40
CA ASN A 334 -4.50 1.76 -10.29
C ASN A 334 -3.71 0.56 -9.72
N GLY A 335 -2.55 0.24 -10.29
CA GLY A 335 -1.76 -0.95 -9.90
C GLY A 335 -2.02 -2.18 -10.78
N ASP A 336 -2.83 -2.05 -11.83
CA ASP A 336 -3.00 -3.03 -12.89
C ASP A 336 -2.63 -2.42 -14.25
N TYR A 337 -2.25 -3.27 -15.20
CA TYR A 337 -1.90 -2.85 -16.55
C TYR A 337 -2.35 -3.86 -17.61
N ALA A 338 -2.68 -3.35 -18.79
CA ALA A 338 -2.96 -4.11 -19.98
C ALA A 338 -1.77 -4.09 -20.94
N LYS A 339 -1.54 -5.20 -21.64
CA LYS A 339 -0.53 -5.32 -22.71
C LYS A 339 -1.22 -5.45 -24.06
N PHE A 340 -0.81 -4.60 -25.00
CA PHE A 340 -1.25 -4.62 -26.39
C PHE A 340 -0.07 -4.85 -27.33
N VAL A 341 -0.25 -5.64 -28.39
CA VAL A 341 0.78 -5.91 -29.41
C VAL A 341 0.51 -5.07 -30.64
N ILE A 342 1.55 -4.48 -31.21
CA ILE A 342 1.46 -3.68 -32.43
C ILE A 342 1.67 -4.60 -33.62
N ASN A 343 0.62 -4.85 -34.40
CA ASN A 343 0.70 -5.62 -35.63
C ASN A 343 0.74 -4.69 -36.84
N LYS A 344 1.95 -4.30 -37.26
CA LYS A 344 2.15 -3.42 -38.42
C LYS A 344 1.70 -4.04 -39.74
N HIS A 345 1.78 -5.37 -39.89
CA HIS A 345 1.39 -6.05 -41.13
C HIS A 345 -0.12 -6.04 -41.34
N LEU A 346 -0.88 -6.20 -40.26
CA LEU A 346 -2.34 -6.11 -40.28
C LEU A 346 -2.86 -4.70 -40.01
N GLY A 347 -1.97 -3.74 -39.76
CA GLY A 347 -2.32 -2.36 -39.43
C GLY A 347 -3.24 -2.25 -38.22
N ARG A 348 -2.97 -2.98 -37.13
CA ARG A 348 -3.88 -2.98 -35.97
C ARG A 348 -3.19 -3.22 -34.64
N ILE A 349 -3.90 -2.84 -33.57
CA ILE A 349 -3.53 -3.18 -32.21
C ILE A 349 -4.22 -4.48 -31.77
N GLU A 350 -3.44 -5.42 -31.26
CA GLU A 350 -3.89 -6.73 -30.80
C GLU A 350 -3.82 -6.82 -29.27
N SER A 351 -4.75 -7.58 -28.68
CA SER A 351 -4.81 -7.89 -27.26
C SER A 351 -5.16 -9.36 -27.08
N THR A 352 -5.06 -9.87 -25.86
CA THR A 352 -5.75 -11.12 -25.54
C THR A 352 -7.26 -10.93 -25.79
N PRO A 353 -7.99 -12.00 -26.18
CA PRO A 353 -9.42 -11.94 -26.49
C PRO A 353 -10.27 -11.89 -25.21
N GLU A 354 -9.93 -10.99 -24.30
CA GLU A 354 -10.71 -10.70 -23.10
C GLU A 354 -11.62 -9.50 -23.36
N GLN A 355 -12.91 -9.60 -22.99
CA GLN A 355 -13.92 -8.56 -23.25
C GLN A 355 -13.47 -7.18 -22.78
N LEU A 356 -12.94 -7.09 -21.56
CA LEU A 356 -12.49 -5.82 -20.99
C LEU A 356 -11.40 -5.18 -21.86
N LEU A 357 -10.40 -5.94 -22.29
CA LEU A 357 -9.30 -5.42 -23.11
C LEU A 357 -9.76 -5.04 -24.53
N LEU A 358 -10.71 -5.78 -25.10
CA LEU A 358 -11.30 -5.45 -26.39
C LEU A 358 -12.09 -4.13 -26.32
N TYR A 359 -12.91 -3.94 -25.29
CA TYR A 359 -13.63 -2.68 -25.11
C TYR A 359 -12.71 -1.53 -24.72
N MET A 360 -11.68 -1.77 -23.91
CA MET A 360 -10.66 -0.75 -23.62
C MET A 360 -9.93 -0.32 -24.89
N LYS A 361 -9.56 -1.25 -25.77
CA LYS A 361 -8.98 -0.94 -27.07
C LYS A 361 -9.91 -0.05 -27.90
N ALA A 362 -11.18 -0.41 -28.01
CA ALA A 362 -12.17 0.40 -28.72
C ALA A 362 -12.35 1.79 -28.08
N GLN A 363 -12.36 1.86 -26.74
CA GLN A 363 -12.42 3.12 -26.00
C GLN A 363 -11.22 4.01 -26.31
N LEU A 364 -10.01 3.46 -26.30
CA LEU A 364 -8.80 4.20 -26.60
C LEU A 364 -8.87 4.80 -28.01
N HIS A 365 -9.19 4.00 -29.03
CA HIS A 365 -9.38 4.52 -30.39
C HIS A 365 -10.45 5.62 -30.46
N ALA A 366 -11.60 5.43 -29.79
CA ALA A 366 -12.68 6.41 -29.80
C ALA A 366 -12.25 7.76 -29.18
N TYR A 367 -11.56 7.72 -28.03
CA TYR A 367 -11.11 8.92 -27.31
C TYR A 367 -9.85 9.58 -27.89
N THR A 368 -9.10 8.88 -28.74
CA THR A 368 -7.93 9.44 -29.44
C THR A 368 -8.22 9.72 -30.92
N SER A 369 -9.49 9.83 -31.29
CA SER A 369 -9.87 10.06 -32.68
C SER A 369 -9.53 11.48 -33.13
N SER A 370 -9.00 11.59 -34.34
CA SER A 370 -8.70 12.86 -35.01
C SER A 370 -9.40 12.90 -36.37
N ILE A 371 -9.38 14.06 -37.03
CA ILE A 371 -9.89 14.21 -38.41
C ILE A 371 -9.02 13.45 -39.44
N PHE A 372 -7.79 13.09 -39.06
CA PHE A 372 -6.87 12.36 -39.92
C PHE A 372 -6.88 10.87 -39.55
N PRO A 373 -6.81 9.98 -40.56
CA PRO A 373 -6.57 8.57 -40.31
C PRO A 373 -5.24 8.33 -39.62
N ASP A 374 -5.22 7.40 -38.66
CA ASP A 374 -4.02 6.97 -37.96
C ASP A 374 -3.09 6.21 -38.93
N PRO A 375 -1.76 6.49 -38.96
CA PRO A 375 -0.83 5.82 -39.87
C PRO A 375 -0.78 4.30 -39.76
N LEU A 376 -1.02 3.74 -38.56
CA LEU A 376 -1.02 2.30 -38.35
C LEU A 376 -2.27 1.64 -38.95
N THR A 377 -3.46 2.20 -38.69
CA THR A 377 -4.74 1.57 -39.03
C THR A 377 -5.30 2.01 -40.38
N GLY A 378 -4.82 3.14 -40.91
CA GLY A 378 -5.39 3.78 -42.10
C GLY A 378 -6.81 4.29 -41.88
N ARG A 379 -7.26 4.41 -40.62
CA ARG A 379 -8.62 4.82 -40.22
C ARG A 379 -8.54 5.83 -39.11
N THR A 380 -9.57 6.68 -38.99
CA THR A 380 -9.73 7.51 -37.80
C THR A 380 -9.99 6.64 -36.58
N GLY A 381 -9.69 7.15 -35.39
CA GLY A 381 -9.97 6.44 -34.14
C GLY A 381 -11.45 6.09 -33.97
N THR A 382 -12.35 6.97 -34.44
CA THR A 382 -13.81 6.74 -34.45
C THR A 382 -14.18 5.55 -35.34
N GLU A 383 -13.66 5.50 -36.58
CA GLU A 383 -13.92 4.39 -37.50
C GLU A 383 -13.37 3.06 -36.98
N GLU A 384 -12.15 3.06 -36.43
CA GLU A 384 -11.52 1.88 -35.84
C GLU A 384 -12.31 1.37 -34.64
N ALA A 385 -12.72 2.26 -33.73
CA ALA A 385 -13.54 1.91 -32.57
C ALA A 385 -14.90 1.31 -32.98
N LEU A 386 -15.59 1.93 -33.93
CA LEU A 386 -16.88 1.44 -34.44
C LEU A 386 -16.73 0.08 -35.14
N GLN A 387 -15.66 -0.13 -35.90
CA GLN A 387 -15.37 -1.43 -36.52
C GLN A 387 -15.21 -2.51 -35.45
N TRP A 388 -14.41 -2.26 -34.41
CA TRP A 388 -14.20 -3.24 -33.34
C TRP A 388 -15.49 -3.56 -32.61
N LEU A 389 -16.24 -2.54 -32.17
CA LEU A 389 -17.49 -2.74 -31.46
C LEU A 389 -18.54 -3.47 -32.31
N SER A 390 -18.53 -3.28 -33.63
CA SER A 390 -19.43 -4.00 -34.55
C SER A 390 -18.95 -5.42 -34.89
N SER A 391 -17.71 -5.77 -34.54
CA SER A 391 -17.14 -7.08 -34.86
C SER A 391 -17.69 -8.18 -33.94
N GLY A 392 -17.69 -9.42 -34.46
CA GLY A 392 -18.02 -10.60 -33.67
C GLY A 392 -17.14 -10.80 -32.43
N ALA A 393 -15.90 -10.31 -32.46
CA ALA A 393 -14.97 -10.41 -31.32
C ALA A 393 -15.42 -9.59 -30.11
N CYS A 394 -16.12 -8.47 -30.33
CA CYS A 394 -16.63 -7.62 -29.25
C CYS A 394 -18.06 -7.99 -28.82
N GLN A 395 -18.68 -9.00 -29.42
CA GLN A 395 -19.97 -9.50 -28.97
C GLN A 395 -19.78 -10.33 -27.69
N PRO A 396 -20.58 -10.10 -26.64
CA PRO A 396 -20.43 -10.81 -25.39
C PRO A 396 -20.80 -12.28 -25.58
N TRP A 397 -19.98 -13.18 -25.05
CA TRP A 397 -20.26 -14.62 -24.96
C TRP A 397 -20.61 -15.08 -23.54
N SER A 398 -20.57 -14.15 -22.59
CA SER A 398 -20.97 -14.31 -21.20
C SER A 398 -21.46 -12.96 -20.67
N PRO A 399 -22.21 -12.92 -19.56
CA PRO A 399 -22.66 -11.66 -18.99
C PRO A 399 -21.49 -10.75 -18.63
N LEU A 400 -21.60 -9.48 -19.05
CA LEU A 400 -20.54 -8.50 -18.91
C LEU A 400 -20.32 -8.11 -17.44
N ARG A 401 -19.04 -8.08 -17.06
CA ARG A 401 -18.62 -7.59 -15.75
C ARG A 401 -18.68 -6.07 -15.65
N VAL A 402 -18.67 -5.56 -14.42
CA VAL A 402 -18.71 -4.11 -14.11
C VAL A 402 -17.62 -3.31 -14.85
N GLY A 403 -16.41 -3.86 -14.99
CA GLY A 403 -15.33 -3.20 -15.76
C GLY A 403 -15.71 -2.96 -17.22
N SER A 404 -16.17 -3.99 -17.92
CA SER A 404 -16.57 -3.93 -19.33
C SER A 404 -17.75 -2.97 -19.55
N THR A 405 -18.76 -3.06 -18.68
CA THR A 405 -19.95 -2.19 -18.76
C THR A 405 -19.60 -0.72 -18.52
N ASN A 406 -18.68 -0.42 -17.59
CA ASN A 406 -18.20 0.94 -17.36
C ASN A 406 -17.47 1.52 -18.58
N VAL A 407 -16.64 0.71 -19.24
CA VAL A 407 -15.94 1.12 -20.48
C VAL A 407 -16.94 1.41 -21.60
N LEU A 408 -17.90 0.50 -21.83
CA LEU A 408 -18.95 0.69 -22.82
C LEU A 408 -19.81 1.92 -22.54
N ALA A 409 -20.20 2.15 -21.28
CA ALA A 409 -20.95 3.34 -20.88
C ALA A 409 -20.19 4.64 -21.19
N ARG A 410 -18.87 4.66 -20.97
CA ARG A 410 -18.01 5.80 -21.35
C ARG A 410 -17.93 6.00 -22.85
N ILE A 411 -17.96 4.93 -23.65
CA ILE A 411 -18.01 5.05 -25.11
C ILE A 411 -19.37 5.62 -25.55
N ALA A 412 -20.48 5.15 -24.98
CA ALA A 412 -21.82 5.66 -25.30
C ALA A 412 -22.02 7.15 -24.94
N GLN A 413 -21.23 7.68 -24.00
CA GLN A 413 -21.20 9.11 -23.65
C GLN A 413 -20.52 9.98 -24.72
N LEU A 414 -19.81 9.39 -25.68
CA LEU A 414 -19.28 10.10 -26.84
C LEU A 414 -20.35 10.41 -27.88
N THR A 415 -21.58 9.92 -27.73
CA THR A 415 -22.68 10.30 -28.62
C THR A 415 -23.21 11.68 -28.26
N PRO A 416 -23.25 12.66 -29.21
CA PRO A 416 -23.90 13.94 -29.01
C PRO A 416 -25.35 13.76 -28.55
N ARG A 417 -25.86 14.70 -27.74
CA ARG A 417 -27.26 14.64 -27.31
C ARG A 417 -28.12 15.32 -28.36
N HIS A 418 -29.20 14.64 -28.75
CA HIS A 418 -30.14 15.15 -29.73
C HIS A 418 -31.44 15.56 -29.05
N GLU A 419 -31.87 16.79 -29.31
CA GLU A 419 -33.19 17.29 -28.92
C GLU A 419 -34.03 17.52 -30.17
N TYR A 420 -35.29 17.13 -30.11
CA TYR A 420 -36.22 17.25 -31.22
C TYR A 420 -37.38 18.17 -30.83
N TYR A 421 -37.75 19.09 -31.73
CA TYR A 421 -38.83 20.05 -31.51
C TYR A 421 -39.83 20.10 -32.68
N PRO A 422 -41.14 20.18 -32.38
CA PRO A 422 -41.80 19.75 -31.14
C PRO A 422 -41.49 18.27 -30.84
N ALA A 423 -41.47 17.86 -29.56
CA ALA A 423 -40.97 16.54 -29.14
C ALA A 423 -41.73 15.35 -29.78
N ASP A 424 -43.01 15.57 -30.08
CA ASP A 424 -43.96 14.67 -30.72
C ASP A 424 -43.81 14.64 -32.25
N LEU A 425 -43.58 15.79 -32.88
CA LEU A 425 -43.48 15.90 -34.35
C LEU A 425 -42.06 15.66 -34.87
N LYS A 426 -41.03 15.93 -34.05
CA LYS A 426 -39.60 15.80 -34.36
C LYS A 426 -39.16 16.46 -35.67
N VAL A 427 -39.77 17.58 -36.03
CA VAL A 427 -39.51 18.30 -37.30
C VAL A 427 -38.23 19.13 -37.30
N MET A 428 -37.68 19.43 -36.13
CA MET A 428 -36.39 20.12 -35.97
C MET A 428 -35.48 19.33 -35.03
N LYS A 429 -34.22 19.09 -35.43
CA LYS A 429 -33.17 18.44 -34.63
C LYS A 429 -32.16 19.49 -34.17
N THR A 430 -31.82 19.47 -32.88
CA THR A 430 -30.77 20.29 -32.27
C THR A 430 -29.75 19.38 -31.62
N ASP A 431 -28.47 19.60 -31.95
CA ASP A 431 -27.36 18.76 -31.51
C ASP A 431 -26.54 19.47 -30.44
N HIS A 432 -26.45 18.85 -29.27
CA HIS A 432 -25.68 19.31 -28.14
C HIS A 432 -24.40 18.48 -28.01
N TRP A 433 -23.29 19.12 -28.32
CA TRP A 433 -21.95 18.55 -28.22
C TRP A 433 -21.36 18.85 -26.84
N SER A 434 -20.55 17.93 -26.32
CA SER A 434 -19.82 18.14 -25.07
C SER A 434 -18.67 19.12 -25.30
N GLU A 435 -18.70 20.25 -24.59
CA GLU A 435 -17.65 21.29 -24.66
C GLU A 435 -16.27 20.77 -24.19
N ASN A 436 -16.26 19.76 -23.32
CA ASN A 436 -15.06 19.16 -22.75
C ASN A 436 -14.39 18.12 -23.68
N LEU A 437 -15.00 17.83 -24.83
CA LEU A 437 -14.49 16.89 -25.82
C LEU A 437 -14.25 17.62 -27.15
N THR A 438 -13.44 17.02 -28.02
CA THR A 438 -13.32 17.47 -29.41
C THR A 438 -14.49 16.92 -30.24
N GLU A 439 -14.74 17.52 -31.40
CA GLU A 439 -15.80 17.07 -32.31
C GLU A 439 -15.46 15.70 -32.92
N SER A 440 -14.18 15.44 -33.21
CA SER A 440 -13.70 14.21 -33.83
C SER A 440 -13.97 12.93 -33.05
N VAL A 441 -14.03 13.02 -31.71
CA VAL A 441 -14.30 11.86 -30.83
C VAL A 441 -15.79 11.61 -30.61
N GLN A 442 -16.64 12.56 -31.00
CA GLN A 442 -18.08 12.50 -30.73
C GLN A 442 -18.84 11.97 -31.96
N HIS A 443 -19.56 10.87 -31.80
CA HIS A 443 -20.23 10.20 -32.93
C HIS A 443 -21.56 9.54 -32.54
N GLU A 444 -22.59 9.73 -33.37
CA GLU A 444 -23.97 9.26 -33.11
C GLU A 444 -24.11 7.74 -33.03
N ARG A 445 -23.23 7.00 -33.71
CA ARG A 445 -23.27 5.53 -33.76
C ARG A 445 -22.75 4.83 -32.49
N PHE A 446 -22.06 5.51 -31.58
CA PHE A 446 -21.49 4.85 -30.39
C PHE A 446 -22.57 4.29 -29.46
N ARG A 447 -23.53 5.12 -29.05
CA ARG A 447 -24.59 4.71 -28.13
C ARG A 447 -25.45 3.54 -28.66
N PRO A 448 -26.01 3.58 -29.88
CA PRO A 448 -26.81 2.46 -30.39
C PRO A 448 -26.04 1.14 -30.40
N LEU A 449 -24.76 1.18 -30.77
CA LEU A 449 -23.91 -0.02 -30.84
C LEU A 449 -23.60 -0.58 -29.44
N VAL A 450 -23.33 0.30 -28.48
CA VAL A 450 -23.15 -0.08 -27.07
C VAL A 450 -24.44 -0.67 -26.51
N GLU A 451 -25.60 -0.08 -26.79
CA GLU A 451 -26.90 -0.59 -26.32
C GLU A 451 -27.20 -1.98 -26.89
N GLN A 452 -26.84 -2.26 -28.15
CA GLN A 452 -26.92 -3.60 -28.74
C GLN A 452 -26.04 -4.62 -28.00
N ILE A 453 -24.78 -4.27 -27.73
CA ILE A 453 -23.86 -5.13 -26.95
C ILE A 453 -24.42 -5.40 -25.55
N MET A 454 -24.94 -4.37 -24.88
CA MET A 454 -25.53 -4.49 -23.54
C MET A 454 -26.80 -5.33 -23.55
N ALA A 455 -27.63 -5.25 -24.60
CA ALA A 455 -28.82 -6.07 -24.74
C ALA A 455 -28.48 -7.56 -24.84
N ILE A 456 -27.47 -7.93 -25.65
CA ILE A 456 -27.00 -9.32 -25.76
C ILE A 456 -26.47 -9.80 -24.39
N SER A 457 -25.71 -8.96 -23.69
CA SER A 457 -25.25 -9.29 -22.33
C SER A 457 -26.40 -9.50 -21.35
N ALA A 458 -27.47 -8.71 -21.43
CA ALA A 458 -28.64 -8.85 -20.57
C ALA A 458 -29.39 -10.16 -20.86
N GLU A 459 -29.51 -10.53 -22.14
CA GLU A 459 -30.07 -11.81 -22.55
C GLU A 459 -29.24 -12.98 -21.98
N LEU A 460 -27.92 -12.93 -22.09
CA LEU A 460 -27.02 -13.94 -21.49
C LEU A 460 -27.17 -14.04 -19.96
N GLN A 461 -27.44 -12.93 -19.28
CA GLN A 461 -27.66 -12.92 -17.83
C GLN A 461 -28.91 -13.73 -17.43
N THR A 462 -29.93 -13.78 -18.29
CA THR A 462 -31.15 -14.58 -18.01
C THR A 462 -30.85 -16.07 -17.99
N PHE A 463 -29.94 -16.55 -18.83
CA PHE A 463 -29.52 -17.96 -18.85
C PHE A 463 -28.60 -18.33 -17.67
N ALA A 464 -27.83 -17.37 -17.15
CA ALA A 464 -26.91 -17.61 -16.04
C ALA A 464 -27.59 -17.68 -14.66
N LEU A 465 -28.87 -17.29 -14.56
CA LEU A 465 -29.66 -17.32 -13.33
C LEU A 465 -30.54 -18.59 -13.21
N ILE A 466 -30.45 -19.51 -14.17
CA ILE A 466 -31.27 -20.73 -14.26
C ILE A 466 -30.55 -21.96 -13.65
N ASP A 467 -29.29 -21.80 -13.21
CA ASP A 467 -28.56 -22.76 -12.35
C ASP A 467 -28.59 -22.30 -10.89
#